data_AF-G3Y380-F1
#
_entry.id   AF-G3Y380-F1
#
_cell.length_a   1.000
_cell.length_b   1.000
_cell.length_c   1.000
_cell.angle_alpha   90.00
_cell.angle_beta   90.00
_cell.angle_gamma   90.00
#
_symmetry.space_group_name_H-M   'P 1'
#
loop_
_entity.id
_entity.type
_entity.pdbx_description
1 polymer ?
#
loop_
_entity_poly.entity_id
_entity_poly.type
_entity_poly.pdbx_seq_one_letter_code
_entity_poly.pdbx_strand_id
1 'polypeptide(L)'
;MLASSASGTTMLIVVQLASRIFTFTANQLVLRSLPPAIMGVASQLELYFISILYFSRESIRMAIQRQPLQLKPLTMSVVNMSYLSLALGFLFAMAFATSYIQLASREVSELPYYHASVIITSVASLMELSTEPFFTVVQQYMLHRQRAVVEMSAAFVKSLTTCLACAWASRTGHSIGVLPFSIGYLCYSSTLICGYILALPRVADEQKFSMFPTKIKSRSDYFMGRFSWPMIGLSTNVFFQSVVKHLLTQGDSMMLATMTSLEDQGIYALASNYGGLLARVLFQPIEESSRTLFSSLLNSGGSGNLRGRIWASPRISSLLSLYCYYIPFLAYNGISEAFVSSAANSAELRRQAVWMGVFSACFASAAYLFLKVGALGAHGMV
;
A
#
# COMPACT_ATOMS: atom_id res chain seq x y z
N MET A 1 -9.98 -1.12 33.89
CA MET A 1 -9.79 -1.92 32.66
C MET A 1 -9.83 -1.10 31.36
N LEU A 2 -10.70 -0.09 31.22
CA LEU A 2 -10.69 0.80 30.03
C LEU A 2 -9.41 1.66 29.91
N ALA A 3 -8.85 2.14 31.03
CA ALA A 3 -7.60 2.92 31.03
C ALA A 3 -6.35 2.11 30.62
N SER A 4 -6.28 0.81 30.96
CA SER A 4 -5.18 -0.07 30.51
C SER A 4 -5.33 -0.49 29.05
N SER A 5 -6.56 -0.58 28.54
CA SER A 5 -6.86 -0.85 27.14
C SER A 5 -6.54 0.37 26.25
N ALA A 6 -6.87 1.59 26.71
CA ALA A 6 -6.49 2.83 26.04
C ALA A 6 -4.95 3.03 26.04
N SER A 7 -4.28 2.78 27.17
CA SER A 7 -2.81 2.85 27.25
C SER A 7 -2.13 1.86 26.29
N GLY A 8 -2.65 0.63 26.18
CA GLY A 8 -2.13 -0.37 25.24
C GLY A 8 -2.29 0.01 23.76
N THR A 9 -3.44 0.57 23.38
CA THR A 9 -3.68 1.05 22.01
C THR A 9 -2.81 2.26 21.68
N THR A 10 -2.69 3.22 22.60
CA THR A 10 -1.81 4.38 22.42
C THR A 10 -0.35 3.97 22.30
N MET A 11 0.11 3.01 23.11
CA MET A 11 1.48 2.49 23.02
C MET A 11 1.74 1.79 21.67
N LEU A 12 0.77 1.05 21.12
CA LEU A 12 0.89 0.45 19.79
C LEU A 12 0.95 1.50 18.68
N ILE A 13 0.15 2.57 18.77
CA ILE A 13 0.19 3.68 17.82
C ILE A 13 1.54 4.38 17.88
N VAL A 14 2.06 4.65 19.07
CA VAL A 14 3.39 5.28 19.26
C VAL A 14 4.49 4.40 18.69
N VAL A 15 4.47 3.08 18.95
CA VAL A 15 5.44 2.14 18.39
C VAL A 15 5.35 2.06 16.86
N GLN A 16 4.13 2.08 16.30
CA GLN A 16 3.91 2.14 14.84
C GLN A 16 4.48 3.41 14.22
N LEU A 17 4.22 4.55 14.85
CA LEU A 17 4.72 5.83 14.37
C LEU A 17 6.25 5.90 14.46
N ALA A 18 6.82 5.49 15.59
CA ALA A 18 8.26 5.47 15.80
C ALA A 18 8.98 4.55 14.80
N SER A 19 8.44 3.35 14.55
CA SER A 19 8.97 2.42 13.54
C SER A 19 8.93 3.03 12.14
N ARG A 20 7.84 3.71 11.75
CA ARG A 20 7.73 4.39 10.45
C ARG A 20 8.71 5.56 10.31
N ILE A 21 8.88 6.37 11.37
CA ILE A 21 9.86 7.47 11.39
C ILE A 21 11.29 6.91 11.28
N PHE A 22 11.57 5.80 11.96
CA PHE A 22 12.86 5.14 11.86
C PHE A 22 13.12 4.63 10.43
N THR A 23 12.20 3.86 9.85
CA THR A 23 12.31 3.37 8.47
C THR A 23 12.51 4.52 7.49
N PHE A 24 11.77 5.62 7.67
CA PHE A 24 11.94 6.83 6.87
C PHE A 24 13.34 7.44 7.02
N THR A 25 13.84 7.59 8.25
CA THR A 25 15.18 8.14 8.52
C THR A 25 16.29 7.25 7.98
N ALA A 26 16.15 5.93 8.13
CA ALA A 26 17.09 4.95 7.61
C ALA A 26 17.16 5.01 6.07
N ASN A 27 16.00 5.11 5.41
CA ASN A 27 15.94 5.30 3.96
C ASN A 27 16.58 6.63 3.53
N GLN A 28 16.45 7.70 4.32
CA GLN A 28 17.14 8.98 4.06
C GLN A 28 18.66 8.87 4.12
N LEU A 29 19.19 8.08 5.07
CA LEU A 29 20.64 7.86 5.21
C LEU A 29 21.21 7.07 4.02
N VAL A 30 20.44 6.10 3.52
CA VAL A 30 20.78 5.33 2.30
C VAL A 30 20.88 6.27 1.10
N LEU A 31 19.91 7.18 0.94
CA LEU A 31 19.83 8.12 -0.17
C LEU A 31 20.98 9.12 -0.24
N ARG A 32 21.52 9.55 0.90
CA ARG A 32 22.69 10.45 0.91
C ARG A 32 23.96 9.78 0.36
N SER A 33 23.97 8.46 0.32
CA SER A 33 25.17 7.66 0.03
C SER A 33 25.11 6.97 -1.33
N LEU A 34 23.98 7.03 -2.05
CA LEU A 34 23.76 6.32 -3.31
C LEU A 34 23.51 7.28 -4.48
N PRO A 35 24.12 7.03 -5.66
CA PRO A 35 23.79 7.73 -6.90
C PRO A 35 22.32 7.54 -7.30
N PRO A 36 21.68 8.55 -7.93
CA PRO A 36 20.30 8.46 -8.41
C PRO A 36 20.02 7.27 -9.33
N ALA A 37 20.99 6.87 -10.17
CA ALA A 37 20.84 5.72 -11.06
C ALA A 37 20.59 4.39 -10.31
N ILE A 38 21.25 4.17 -9.16
CA ILE A 38 21.04 2.98 -8.33
C ILE A 38 19.63 3.01 -7.73
N MET A 39 19.14 4.21 -7.38
CA MET A 39 17.77 4.39 -6.89
C MET A 39 16.71 4.14 -7.97
N GLY A 40 16.99 4.50 -9.22
CA GLY A 40 16.13 4.14 -10.36
C GLY A 40 15.94 2.63 -10.48
N VAL A 41 17.04 1.86 -10.45
CA VAL A 41 16.96 0.39 -10.52
C VAL A 41 16.37 -0.22 -9.24
N ALA A 42 16.62 0.36 -8.07
CA ALA A 42 15.96 -0.05 -6.83
C ALA A 42 14.43 0.11 -6.90
N SER A 43 13.95 1.21 -7.50
CA SER A 43 12.52 1.44 -7.76
C SER A 43 11.94 0.43 -8.75
N GLN A 44 12.68 0.05 -9.79
CA GLN A 44 12.25 -1.01 -10.72
C GLN A 44 12.18 -2.37 -10.04
N LEU A 45 13.16 -2.72 -9.19
CA LEU A 45 13.15 -3.96 -8.41
C LEU A 45 12.02 -3.99 -7.37
N GLU A 46 11.67 -2.85 -6.79
CA GLU A 46 10.49 -2.72 -5.93
C GLU A 46 9.20 -2.95 -6.72
N LEU A 47 9.05 -2.33 -7.90
CA LEU A 47 7.91 -2.54 -8.78
C LEU A 47 7.79 -4.02 -9.20
N TYR A 48 8.91 -4.65 -9.52
CA TYR A 48 9.00 -6.08 -9.81
C TYR A 48 8.49 -6.94 -8.64
N PHE A 49 9.01 -6.71 -7.43
CA PHE A 49 8.62 -7.41 -6.21
C PHE A 49 7.13 -7.24 -5.90
N ILE A 50 6.63 -6.01 -5.92
CA ILE A 50 5.22 -5.69 -5.67
C ILE A 50 4.33 -6.36 -6.72
N SER A 51 4.73 -6.34 -8.00
CA SER A 51 3.95 -6.95 -9.08
C SER A 51 3.77 -8.46 -8.89
N ILE A 52 4.83 -9.19 -8.54
CA ILE A 52 4.73 -10.63 -8.24
C ILE A 52 3.71 -10.88 -7.14
N LEU A 53 3.86 -10.18 -6.01
CA LEU A 53 2.98 -10.38 -4.87
C LEU A 53 1.55 -10.01 -5.21
N TYR A 54 1.34 -8.84 -5.83
CA TYR A 54 0.02 -8.31 -6.15
C TYR A 54 -0.79 -9.27 -7.03
N PHE A 55 -0.22 -9.72 -8.14
CA PHE A 55 -0.90 -10.66 -9.05
C PHE A 55 -1.10 -12.05 -8.42
N SER A 56 -0.19 -12.46 -7.53
CA SER A 56 -0.26 -13.80 -6.94
C SER A 56 -1.29 -13.92 -5.82
N ARG A 57 -1.51 -12.87 -5.01
CA ARG A 57 -2.29 -13.00 -3.77
C ARG A 57 -3.47 -12.05 -3.60
N GLU A 58 -3.49 -10.89 -4.26
CA GLU A 58 -4.44 -9.82 -3.90
C GLU A 58 -5.90 -10.25 -4.16
N SER A 59 -6.16 -10.87 -5.31
CA SER A 59 -7.49 -11.37 -5.66
C SER A 59 -7.98 -12.46 -4.71
N ILE A 60 -7.09 -13.35 -4.27
CA ILE A 60 -7.36 -14.42 -3.32
C ILE A 60 -7.68 -13.82 -1.94
N ARG A 61 -6.90 -12.85 -1.47
CA ARG A 61 -7.16 -12.15 -0.20
C ARG A 61 -8.52 -11.46 -0.20
N MET A 62 -8.88 -10.78 -1.29
CA MET A 62 -10.19 -10.14 -1.44
C MET A 62 -11.35 -11.14 -1.44
N ALA A 63 -11.18 -12.31 -2.05
CA ALA A 63 -12.18 -13.36 -2.04
C ALA A 63 -12.34 -14.00 -0.64
N ILE A 64 -11.23 -14.19 0.08
CA ILE A 64 -11.22 -14.71 1.45
C ILE A 64 -11.92 -13.75 2.42
N GLN A 65 -11.70 -12.44 2.30
CA GLN A 65 -12.31 -11.44 3.18
C GLN A 65 -13.85 -11.38 3.11
N ARG A 66 -14.45 -11.90 2.03
CA ARG A 66 -15.91 -11.94 1.85
C ARG A 66 -16.57 -13.16 2.51
N GLN A 67 -15.80 -14.08 3.08
CA GLN A 67 -16.33 -15.26 3.78
C GLN A 67 -16.71 -14.94 5.23
N PRO A 68 -17.75 -15.60 5.79
CA PRO A 68 -18.16 -15.39 7.18
C PRO A 68 -17.07 -15.83 8.17
N LEU A 69 -16.92 -15.05 9.24
CA LEU A 69 -15.87 -15.21 10.26
C LEU A 69 -16.13 -16.46 11.13
N GLN A 70 -15.05 -17.13 11.56
CA GLN A 70 -15.04 -18.10 12.66
C GLN A 70 -15.81 -19.43 12.48
N LEU A 71 -16.08 -19.91 11.25
CA LEU A 71 -16.54 -21.29 11.04
C LEU A 71 -15.38 -22.24 10.70
N LYS A 72 -15.17 -23.26 11.55
CA LYS A 72 -14.10 -24.26 11.43
C LYS A 72 -13.94 -24.92 10.04
N PRO A 73 -15.00 -25.37 9.34
CA PRO A 73 -14.84 -25.92 7.98
C PRO A 73 -14.47 -24.86 6.94
N LEU A 74 -14.88 -23.60 7.13
CA LEU A 74 -14.51 -22.50 6.24
C LEU A 74 -13.05 -22.08 6.43
N THR A 75 -12.53 -22.09 7.65
CA THR A 75 -11.11 -21.81 7.93
C THR A 75 -10.19 -22.75 7.16
N MET A 76 -10.54 -24.04 7.03
CA MET A 76 -9.75 -24.99 6.23
C MET A 76 -9.81 -24.67 4.73
N SER A 77 -10.97 -24.24 4.21
CA SER A 77 -11.10 -23.83 2.81
C SER A 77 -10.30 -22.55 2.52
N VAL A 78 -10.25 -21.62 3.47
CA VAL A 78 -9.46 -20.38 3.40
C VAL A 78 -7.96 -20.69 3.36
N VAL A 79 -7.49 -21.57 4.25
CA VAL A 79 -6.09 -22.03 4.25
C VAL A 79 -5.74 -22.71 2.93
N ASN A 80 -6.58 -23.62 2.43
CA ASN A 80 -6.35 -24.24 1.12
C ASN A 80 -6.26 -23.21 -0.01
N MET A 81 -7.18 -22.23 -0.07
CA MET A 81 -7.15 -21.17 -1.08
C MET A 81 -5.88 -20.32 -1.02
N SER A 82 -5.32 -20.08 0.17
CA SER A 82 -4.07 -19.30 0.31
C SER A 82 -2.85 -19.99 -0.32
N TYR A 83 -2.81 -21.33 -0.39
CA TYR A 83 -1.75 -22.06 -1.07
C TYR A 83 -1.78 -21.88 -2.60
N LEU A 84 -2.94 -21.50 -3.17
CA LEU A 84 -3.03 -21.15 -4.59
C LEU A 84 -2.20 -19.89 -4.90
N SER A 85 -2.08 -18.96 -3.94
CA SER A 85 -1.25 -17.77 -4.09
C SER A 85 0.22 -18.13 -4.28
N LEU A 86 0.71 -19.17 -3.60
CA LEU A 86 2.09 -19.64 -3.76
C LEU A 86 2.32 -20.27 -5.14
N ALA A 87 1.35 -21.06 -5.63
CA ALA A 87 1.41 -21.67 -6.95
C ALA A 87 1.41 -20.61 -8.07
N LEU A 88 0.53 -19.61 -7.99
CA LEU A 88 0.55 -18.45 -8.89
C LEU A 88 1.84 -17.64 -8.76
N GLY A 89 2.39 -17.56 -7.54
CA GLY A 89 3.70 -16.99 -7.23
C GLY A 89 4.81 -17.51 -8.11
N PHE A 90 4.96 -18.83 -8.22
CA PHE A 90 5.97 -19.43 -9.08
C PHE A 90 5.79 -19.04 -10.56
N LEU A 91 4.54 -19.02 -11.05
CA LEU A 91 4.24 -18.65 -12.43
C LEU A 91 4.59 -17.18 -12.71
N PHE A 92 4.15 -16.26 -11.86
CA PHE A 92 4.41 -14.83 -12.03
C PHE A 92 5.87 -14.46 -11.74
N ALA A 93 6.54 -15.09 -10.77
CA ALA A 93 7.95 -14.88 -10.52
C ALA A 93 8.79 -15.27 -11.73
N MET A 94 8.51 -16.41 -12.38
CA MET A 94 9.21 -16.81 -13.60
C MET A 94 8.91 -15.88 -14.77
N ALA A 95 7.64 -15.52 -14.98
CA ALA A 95 7.23 -14.64 -16.08
C ALA A 95 7.82 -13.23 -15.94
N PHE A 96 7.75 -12.63 -14.74
CA PHE A 96 8.31 -11.30 -14.52
C PHE A 96 9.84 -11.31 -14.44
N ALA A 97 10.48 -12.35 -13.90
CA ALA A 97 11.95 -12.42 -13.89
C ALA A 97 12.50 -12.48 -15.32
N THR A 98 11.91 -13.31 -16.17
CA THR A 98 12.30 -13.42 -17.59
C THR A 98 12.03 -12.13 -18.33
N SER A 99 10.85 -11.52 -18.15
CA SER A 99 10.53 -10.21 -18.73
C SER A 99 11.50 -9.12 -18.26
N TYR A 100 11.82 -9.05 -16.97
CA TYR A 100 12.68 -8.01 -16.41
C TYR A 100 14.11 -8.15 -16.92
N ILE A 101 14.63 -9.37 -17.05
CA ILE A 101 15.96 -9.62 -17.61
C ILE A 101 16.01 -9.30 -19.11
N GLN A 102 14.96 -9.62 -19.87
CA GLN A 102 14.93 -9.41 -21.33
C GLN A 102 14.66 -7.96 -21.74
N LEU A 103 13.85 -7.23 -20.98
CA LEU A 103 13.50 -5.83 -21.27
C LEU A 103 14.45 -4.83 -20.59
N ALA A 104 15.44 -5.31 -19.83
CA ALA A 104 16.39 -4.43 -19.14
C ALA A 104 17.20 -3.60 -20.15
N SER A 105 17.31 -2.29 -19.92
CA SER A 105 18.21 -1.45 -20.72
C SER A 105 19.68 -1.85 -20.49
N ARG A 106 20.56 -1.47 -21.43
CA ARG A 106 22.00 -1.76 -21.33
C ARG A 106 22.60 -1.18 -20.04
N GLU A 107 22.17 0.01 -19.64
CA GLU A 107 22.59 0.66 -18.39
C GLU A 107 22.26 -0.16 -17.13
N VAL A 108 21.12 -0.88 -17.13
CA VAL A 108 20.71 -1.74 -16.01
C VAL A 108 21.52 -3.02 -15.98
N SER A 109 21.78 -3.60 -17.16
CA SER A 109 22.48 -4.89 -17.29
C SER A 109 23.97 -4.81 -16.94
N GLU A 110 24.57 -3.62 -17.06
CA GLU A 110 25.98 -3.36 -16.73
C GLU A 110 26.22 -3.15 -15.23
N LEU A 111 25.16 -3.02 -14.42
CA LEU A 111 25.30 -2.81 -12.98
C LEU A 111 25.82 -4.08 -12.26
N PRO A 112 26.70 -3.91 -11.26
CA PRO A 112 27.25 -5.02 -10.50
C PRO A 112 26.13 -5.74 -9.73
N TYR A 113 26.18 -7.07 -9.75
CA TYR A 113 25.23 -7.96 -9.07
C TYR A 113 23.76 -7.82 -9.50
N TYR A 114 23.48 -7.31 -10.71
CA TYR A 114 22.12 -7.19 -11.23
C TYR A 114 21.36 -8.53 -11.26
N HIS A 115 21.86 -9.55 -11.96
CA HIS A 115 21.21 -10.86 -12.04
C HIS A 115 21.02 -11.53 -10.68
N ALA A 116 22.03 -11.42 -9.80
CA ALA A 116 21.93 -11.93 -8.43
C ALA A 116 20.81 -11.22 -7.65
N SER A 117 20.68 -9.90 -7.81
CA SER A 117 19.62 -9.09 -7.20
C SER A 117 18.22 -9.53 -7.65
N VAL A 118 18.04 -9.78 -8.95
CA VAL A 118 16.77 -10.29 -9.49
C VAL A 118 16.42 -11.65 -8.90
N ILE A 119 17.36 -12.60 -8.90
CA ILE A 119 17.14 -13.96 -8.35
C ILE A 119 16.79 -13.90 -6.86
N ILE A 120 17.56 -13.15 -6.07
CA ILE A 120 17.31 -12.99 -4.63
C ILE A 120 15.92 -12.37 -4.39
N THR A 121 15.54 -11.37 -5.18
CA THR A 121 14.22 -10.72 -5.07
C THR A 121 13.09 -11.67 -5.44
N SER A 122 13.27 -12.52 -6.47
CA SER A 122 12.32 -13.60 -6.81
C SER A 122 12.15 -14.57 -5.65
N VAL A 123 13.26 -15.06 -5.09
CA VAL A 123 13.24 -15.99 -3.95
C VAL A 123 12.57 -15.35 -2.74
N ALA A 124 12.89 -14.09 -2.44
CA ALA A 124 12.26 -13.33 -1.37
C ALA A 124 10.74 -13.24 -1.58
N SER A 125 10.26 -12.94 -2.79
CA SER A 125 8.82 -12.86 -3.07
C SER A 125 8.11 -14.19 -2.86
N LEU A 126 8.72 -15.31 -3.25
CA LEU A 126 8.17 -16.66 -3.03
C LEU A 126 8.15 -17.03 -1.54
N MET A 127 9.20 -16.65 -0.79
CA MET A 127 9.25 -16.80 0.65
C MET A 127 8.12 -15.99 1.31
N GLU A 128 7.89 -14.75 0.90
CA GLU A 128 6.78 -13.96 1.41
C GLU A 128 5.43 -14.60 1.09
N LEU A 129 5.23 -15.11 -0.14
CA LEU A 129 3.99 -15.83 -0.51
C LEU A 129 3.78 -17.11 0.29
N SER A 130 4.84 -17.76 0.77
CA SER A 130 4.70 -18.91 1.67
C SER A 130 4.05 -18.55 3.00
N THR A 131 4.03 -17.26 3.36
CA THR A 131 3.40 -16.78 4.60
C THR A 131 1.88 -16.58 4.49
N GLU A 132 1.30 -16.66 3.28
CA GLU A 132 -0.13 -16.42 3.05
C GLU A 132 -1.08 -17.28 3.89
N PRO A 133 -0.82 -18.58 4.12
CA PRO A 133 -1.66 -19.39 4.99
C PRO A 133 -1.72 -18.85 6.42
N PHE A 134 -0.61 -18.36 6.95
CA PHE A 134 -0.55 -17.78 8.29
C PHE A 134 -1.26 -16.42 8.33
N PHE A 135 -1.03 -15.59 7.31
CA PHE A 135 -1.66 -14.27 7.18
C PHE A 135 -3.19 -14.39 7.15
N THR A 136 -3.73 -15.30 6.33
CA THR A 136 -5.18 -15.47 6.16
C THR A 136 -5.86 -15.95 7.43
N VAL A 137 -5.20 -16.82 8.20
CA VAL A 137 -5.66 -17.25 9.54
C VAL A 137 -5.69 -16.06 10.51
N VAL A 138 -4.59 -15.31 10.63
CA VAL A 138 -4.49 -14.13 11.50
C VAL A 138 -5.56 -13.09 11.15
N GLN A 139 -5.84 -12.90 9.86
CA GLN A 139 -6.90 -12.02 9.36
C GLN A 139 -8.31 -12.53 9.70
N GLN A 140 -8.59 -13.83 9.57
CA GLN A 140 -9.91 -14.40 9.85
C GLN A 140 -10.27 -14.34 11.35
N TYR A 141 -9.26 -14.45 12.23
CA TYR A 141 -9.43 -14.30 13.68
C TYR A 141 -9.28 -12.86 14.17
N MET A 142 -9.16 -11.88 13.28
CA MET A 142 -9.06 -10.44 13.61
C MET A 142 -7.90 -10.12 14.57
N LEU A 143 -6.79 -10.85 14.47
CA LEU A 143 -5.60 -10.70 15.30
C LEU A 143 -4.71 -9.53 14.80
N HIS A 144 -5.32 -8.35 14.63
CA HIS A 144 -4.69 -7.15 14.04
C HIS A 144 -3.43 -6.71 14.79
N ARG A 145 -3.42 -6.87 16.12
CA ARG A 145 -2.25 -6.54 16.94
C ARG A 145 -1.05 -7.42 16.62
N GLN A 146 -1.24 -8.73 16.52
CA GLN A 146 -0.15 -9.67 16.22
C GLN A 146 0.38 -9.44 14.80
N ARG A 147 -0.54 -9.27 13.83
CA ARG A 147 -0.20 -8.90 12.45
C ARG A 147 0.66 -7.64 12.39
N ALA A 148 0.21 -6.56 13.04
CA ALA A 148 0.90 -5.30 13.01
C ALA A 148 2.33 -5.41 13.57
N VAL A 149 2.52 -6.14 14.69
CA VAL A 149 3.85 -6.35 15.29
C VAL A 149 4.78 -7.11 14.34
N VAL A 150 4.30 -8.17 13.69
CA VAL A 150 5.11 -8.99 12.77
C VAL A 150 5.46 -8.22 11.49
N GLU A 151 4.50 -7.50 10.90
CA GLU A 151 4.76 -6.71 9.69
C GLU A 151 5.68 -5.52 9.95
N MET A 152 5.52 -4.85 11.11
CA MET A 152 6.41 -3.76 11.51
C MET A 152 7.83 -4.25 11.77
N SER A 153 8.00 -5.35 12.49
CA SER A 153 9.34 -5.88 12.77
C SER A 153 10.05 -6.29 11.48
N ALA A 154 9.33 -6.90 10.54
CA ALA A 154 9.87 -7.21 9.22
C ALA A 154 10.28 -5.94 8.45
N ALA A 155 9.42 -4.92 8.42
CA ALA A 155 9.73 -3.65 7.73
C ALA A 155 10.93 -2.93 8.36
N PHE A 156 11.05 -2.96 9.69
CA PHE A 156 12.18 -2.44 10.42
C PHE A 156 13.47 -3.19 10.05
N VAL A 157 13.46 -4.52 10.07
CA VAL A 157 14.62 -5.35 9.70
C VAL A 157 15.03 -5.10 8.25
N LYS A 158 14.08 -5.02 7.30
CA LYS A 158 14.36 -4.65 5.90
C LYS A 158 15.15 -3.35 5.82
N SER A 159 14.63 -2.31 6.46
CA SER A 159 15.19 -0.95 6.41
C SER A 159 16.58 -0.91 7.04
N LEU A 160 16.74 -1.57 8.19
CA LEU A 160 18.01 -1.67 8.90
C LEU A 160 19.05 -2.43 8.07
N THR A 161 18.70 -3.59 7.50
CA THR A 161 19.60 -4.39 6.68
C THR A 161 20.03 -3.65 5.42
N THR A 162 19.10 -3.00 4.71
CA THR A 162 19.45 -2.20 3.53
C THR A 162 20.37 -1.03 3.91
N CYS A 163 20.08 -0.33 5.01
CA CYS A 163 20.93 0.75 5.49
C CYS A 163 22.34 0.29 5.89
N LEU A 164 22.45 -0.81 6.63
CA LEU A 164 23.74 -1.37 7.04
C LEU A 164 24.55 -1.87 5.84
N ALA A 165 23.90 -2.53 4.88
CA ALA A 165 24.54 -3.00 3.66
C ALA A 165 25.03 -1.83 2.79
N CYS A 166 24.24 -0.77 2.62
CA CYS A 166 24.65 0.44 1.91
C CYS A 166 25.78 1.20 2.63
N ALA A 167 25.70 1.34 3.95
CA ALA A 167 26.75 1.99 4.75
C ALA A 167 28.06 1.21 4.70
N TRP A 168 27.98 -0.12 4.74
CA TRP A 168 29.15 -1.00 4.58
C TRP A 168 29.76 -0.86 3.18
N ALA A 169 28.94 -0.89 2.12
CA ALA A 169 29.38 -0.67 0.74
C ALA A 169 30.11 0.67 0.56
N SER A 170 29.55 1.74 1.12
CA SER A 170 30.13 3.08 1.06
C SER A 170 31.48 3.17 1.77
N ARG A 171 31.64 2.48 2.92
CA ARG A 171 32.89 2.46 3.68
C ARG A 171 33.99 1.61 3.03
N THR A 172 33.63 0.51 2.38
CA THR A 172 34.60 -0.40 1.75
C THR A 172 34.92 -0.04 0.30
N GLY A 173 34.28 0.98 -0.26
CA GLY A 173 34.49 1.42 -1.65
C GLY A 173 34.04 0.41 -2.70
N HIS A 174 33.29 -0.62 -2.32
CA HIS A 174 32.79 -1.64 -3.25
C HIS A 174 31.46 -1.19 -3.86
N SER A 175 31.35 -1.21 -5.19
CA SER A 175 30.11 -0.95 -5.91
C SER A 175 29.20 -2.19 -5.85
N ILE A 176 28.41 -2.30 -4.77
CA ILE A 176 27.46 -3.43 -4.60
C ILE A 176 26.13 -3.21 -5.35
N GLY A 177 26.03 -2.14 -6.14
CA GLY A 177 24.88 -1.83 -6.98
C GLY A 177 23.57 -1.87 -6.19
N VAL A 178 22.64 -2.73 -6.61
CA VAL A 178 21.28 -2.83 -6.05
C VAL A 178 21.10 -4.02 -5.09
N LEU A 179 22.16 -4.78 -4.84
CA LEU A 179 22.13 -5.94 -3.95
C LEU A 179 21.63 -5.63 -2.52
N PRO A 180 21.98 -4.48 -1.88
CA PRO A 180 21.48 -4.13 -0.55
C PRO A 180 19.94 -4.12 -0.42
N PHE A 181 19.23 -3.75 -1.49
CA PHE A 181 17.77 -3.75 -1.52
C PHE A 181 17.21 -5.17 -1.59
N SER A 182 17.82 -6.02 -2.42
CA SER A 182 17.45 -7.43 -2.58
C SER A 182 17.65 -8.23 -1.29
N ILE A 183 18.78 -8.03 -0.61
CA ILE A 183 19.03 -8.62 0.71
C ILE A 183 18.00 -8.10 1.73
N GLY A 184 17.63 -6.82 1.65
CA GLY A 184 16.53 -6.26 2.43
C GLY A 184 15.21 -7.03 2.26
N TYR A 185 14.80 -7.31 1.01
CA TYR A 185 13.59 -8.12 0.73
C TYR A 185 13.69 -9.54 1.27
N LEU A 186 14.87 -10.16 1.18
CA LEU A 186 15.09 -11.51 1.71
C LEU A 186 14.98 -11.54 3.24
N CYS A 187 15.59 -10.57 3.92
CA CYS A 187 15.49 -10.42 5.38
C CYS A 187 14.06 -10.11 5.81
N TYR A 188 13.35 -9.23 5.09
CA TYR A 188 11.92 -8.94 5.31
C TYR A 188 11.10 -10.23 5.34
N SER A 189 11.22 -11.02 4.27
CA SER A 189 10.45 -12.26 4.07
C SER A 189 10.79 -13.31 5.13
N SER A 190 12.07 -13.41 5.50
CA SER A 190 12.54 -14.31 6.56
C SER A 190 11.99 -13.92 7.94
N THR A 191 11.98 -12.61 8.25
CA THR A 191 11.41 -12.09 9.50
C THR A 191 9.90 -12.29 9.56
N LEU A 192 9.18 -12.13 8.44
CA LEU A 192 7.75 -12.44 8.37
C LEU A 192 7.47 -13.92 8.69
N ILE A 193 8.18 -14.85 8.03
CA ILE A 193 8.05 -16.29 8.28
C ILE A 193 8.31 -16.60 9.76
N CYS A 194 9.43 -16.12 10.29
CA CYS A 194 9.80 -16.33 11.69
C CYS A 194 8.74 -15.75 12.64
N GLY A 195 8.30 -14.52 12.40
CA GLY A 195 7.30 -13.84 13.22
C GLY A 195 5.97 -14.58 13.27
N TYR A 196 5.49 -15.10 12.14
CA TYR A 196 4.26 -15.90 12.10
C TYR A 196 4.44 -17.28 12.74
N ILE A 197 5.56 -17.98 12.50
CA ILE A 197 5.85 -19.26 13.16
C ILE A 197 5.91 -19.13 14.68
N LEU A 198 6.39 -17.99 15.20
CA LEU A 198 6.44 -17.74 16.65
C LEU A 198 5.10 -17.27 17.21
N ALA A 199 4.29 -16.54 16.44
CA ALA A 199 3.03 -15.97 16.92
C ALA A 199 1.85 -16.96 16.90
N LEU A 200 1.76 -17.83 15.90
CA LEU A 200 0.61 -18.71 15.69
C LEU A 200 0.49 -19.97 16.55
N PRO A 201 1.55 -20.59 17.12
CA PRO A 201 1.41 -21.84 17.88
C PRO A 201 0.42 -21.74 19.04
N ARG A 202 0.42 -20.61 19.75
CA ARG A 202 -0.53 -20.34 20.86
C ARG A 202 -1.98 -20.31 20.37
N VAL A 203 -2.22 -19.71 19.20
CA VAL A 203 -3.56 -19.57 18.60
C VAL A 203 -4.05 -20.90 18.01
N ALA A 204 -3.15 -21.68 17.42
CA ALA A 204 -3.47 -22.98 16.83
C ALA A 204 -3.88 -24.02 17.88
N ASP A 205 -3.22 -24.01 19.05
CA ASP A 205 -3.53 -24.94 20.14
C ASP A 205 -4.89 -24.62 20.78
N GLU A 206 -5.20 -23.33 20.98
CA GLU A 206 -6.49 -22.86 21.49
C GLU A 206 -7.67 -23.20 20.55
N GLN A 207 -7.47 -23.14 19.23
CA GLN A 207 -8.53 -23.25 18.22
C GLN A 207 -8.57 -24.62 17.51
N LYS A 208 -7.61 -25.53 17.77
CA LYS A 208 -7.50 -26.88 17.20
C LYS A 208 -7.68 -26.93 15.68
N PHE A 209 -6.94 -26.11 14.94
CA PHE A 209 -6.89 -26.14 13.47
C PHE A 209 -5.50 -26.58 12.96
N SER A 210 -5.48 -27.20 11.78
CA SER A 210 -4.24 -27.53 11.07
C SER A 210 -3.89 -26.42 10.10
N MET A 211 -2.62 -26.01 10.06
CA MET A 211 -2.09 -25.01 9.13
C MET A 211 -1.71 -25.61 7.77
N PHE A 212 -1.75 -26.93 7.64
CA PHE A 212 -1.46 -27.65 6.41
C PHE A 212 -2.73 -27.86 5.58
N PRO A 213 -2.62 -28.03 4.25
CA PRO A 213 -3.77 -28.21 3.39
C PRO A 213 -4.51 -29.52 3.71
N THR A 214 -5.74 -29.41 4.22
CA THR A 214 -6.57 -30.56 4.59
C THR A 214 -7.63 -30.82 3.52
N LYS A 215 -7.92 -32.10 3.26
CA LYS A 215 -9.02 -32.48 2.37
C LYS A 215 -10.35 -32.25 3.09
N ILE A 216 -11.26 -31.50 2.47
CA ILE A 216 -12.61 -31.28 2.99
C ILE A 216 -13.51 -32.33 2.35
N LYS A 217 -14.09 -33.23 3.17
CA LYS A 217 -15.10 -34.19 2.71
C LYS A 217 -16.42 -33.46 2.50
N SER A 218 -16.59 -32.78 1.37
CA SER A 218 -17.91 -32.32 0.89
C SER A 218 -18.02 -32.50 -0.63
N ARG A 219 -19.19 -32.99 -1.07
CA ARG A 219 -19.49 -33.35 -2.47
C ARG A 219 -19.69 -32.11 -3.36
N SER A 220 -19.43 -32.32 -4.66
CA SER A 220 -19.63 -31.46 -5.85
C SER A 220 -19.02 -30.06 -5.93
N ASP A 221 -18.96 -29.29 -4.84
CA ASP A 221 -18.69 -27.84 -4.95
C ASP A 221 -17.19 -27.47 -4.80
N TYR A 222 -16.33 -28.49 -4.67
CA TYR A 222 -14.90 -28.33 -4.44
C TYR A 222 -14.05 -28.96 -5.55
N PHE A 223 -13.21 -28.16 -6.19
CA PHE A 223 -12.14 -28.64 -7.06
C PHE A 223 -11.12 -29.45 -6.23
N MET A 224 -10.87 -30.69 -6.64
CA MET A 224 -9.91 -31.62 -6.02
C MET A 224 -10.17 -31.89 -4.52
N GLY A 225 -11.38 -31.63 -4.02
CA GLY A 225 -11.76 -31.77 -2.61
C GLY A 225 -11.03 -30.81 -1.66
N ARG A 226 -10.45 -29.72 -2.19
CA ARG A 226 -9.64 -28.75 -1.43
C ARG A 226 -10.00 -27.29 -1.70
N PHE A 227 -10.33 -26.93 -2.94
CA PHE A 227 -10.59 -25.54 -3.34
C PHE A 227 -12.06 -25.36 -3.71
N SER A 228 -12.74 -24.34 -3.17
CA SER A 228 -14.16 -24.12 -3.46
C SER A 228 -14.35 -23.38 -4.79
N TRP A 229 -15.22 -23.92 -5.67
CA TRP A 229 -15.51 -23.30 -6.97
C TRP A 229 -16.04 -21.86 -6.86
N PRO A 230 -16.95 -21.53 -5.92
CA PRO A 230 -17.42 -20.14 -5.76
C PRO A 230 -16.30 -19.16 -5.39
N MET A 231 -15.34 -19.58 -4.57
CA MET A 231 -14.21 -18.70 -4.19
C MET A 231 -13.21 -18.57 -5.33
N ILE A 232 -12.97 -19.62 -6.10
CA ILE A 232 -12.14 -19.54 -7.33
C ILE A 232 -12.78 -18.56 -8.31
N GLY A 233 -14.07 -18.74 -8.65
CA GLY A 233 -14.77 -17.85 -9.58
C GLY A 233 -14.76 -16.39 -9.13
N LEU A 234 -14.95 -16.13 -7.83
CA LEU A 234 -14.84 -14.80 -7.27
C LEU A 234 -13.41 -14.23 -7.36
N SER A 235 -12.40 -15.04 -7.04
CA SER A 235 -10.98 -14.66 -7.13
C SER A 235 -10.58 -14.35 -8.57
N THR A 236 -11.05 -15.13 -9.55
CA THR A 236 -10.80 -14.88 -10.98
C THR A 236 -11.42 -13.56 -11.44
N ASN A 237 -12.66 -13.26 -11.06
CA ASN A 237 -13.29 -11.98 -11.41
C ASN A 237 -12.54 -10.78 -10.81
N VAL A 238 -12.17 -10.88 -9.52
CA VAL A 238 -11.39 -9.82 -8.86
C VAL A 238 -9.99 -9.73 -9.45
N PHE A 239 -9.37 -10.83 -9.87
CA PHE A 239 -8.05 -10.84 -10.51
C PHE A 239 -8.02 -9.96 -11.77
N PHE A 240 -9.01 -10.09 -12.66
CA PHE A 240 -9.07 -9.24 -13.85
C PHE A 240 -9.26 -7.76 -13.51
N GLN A 241 -10.02 -7.44 -12.46
CA GLN A 241 -10.13 -6.06 -11.96
C GLN A 241 -8.80 -5.56 -11.37
N SER A 242 -8.10 -6.43 -10.64
CA SER A 242 -6.78 -6.15 -10.08
C SER A 242 -5.75 -5.85 -11.18
N VAL A 243 -5.80 -6.51 -12.34
CA VAL A 243 -4.92 -6.18 -13.49
C VAL A 243 -5.08 -4.72 -13.90
N VAL A 244 -6.32 -4.27 -14.12
CA VAL A 244 -6.61 -2.87 -14.49
C VAL A 244 -6.15 -1.93 -13.39
N LYS A 245 -6.44 -2.28 -12.13
CA LYS A 245 -6.02 -1.47 -10.98
C LYS A 245 -4.51 -1.34 -10.88
N HIS A 246 -3.77 -2.44 -11.04
CA HIS A 246 -2.30 -2.43 -11.00
C HIS A 246 -1.73 -1.49 -12.06
N LEU A 247 -2.21 -1.61 -13.30
CA LEU A 247 -1.82 -0.73 -14.40
C LEU A 247 -2.14 0.75 -14.12
N LEU A 248 -3.30 1.05 -13.54
CA LEU A 248 -3.67 2.44 -13.19
C LEU A 248 -2.84 2.99 -12.03
N THR A 249 -2.49 2.15 -11.05
CA THR A 249 -1.78 2.57 -9.83
C THR A 249 -0.25 2.57 -9.94
N GLN A 250 0.31 1.77 -10.84
CA GLN A 250 1.74 1.64 -11.06
C GLN A 250 2.14 2.06 -12.48
N GLY A 251 1.19 2.57 -13.28
CA GLY A 251 1.40 2.95 -14.66
C GLY A 251 2.44 4.06 -14.81
N ASP A 252 2.50 5.00 -13.87
CA ASP A 252 3.53 6.03 -13.83
C ASP A 252 4.94 5.42 -13.72
N SER A 253 5.12 4.49 -12.79
CA SER A 253 6.37 3.80 -12.52
C SER A 253 6.76 2.85 -13.66
N MET A 254 5.79 2.18 -14.30
CA MET A 254 6.00 1.35 -15.49
C MET A 254 6.40 2.19 -16.71
N MET A 255 5.77 3.34 -16.93
CA MET A 255 6.13 4.26 -18.02
C MET A 255 7.53 4.84 -17.81
N LEU A 256 7.86 5.26 -16.59
CA LEU A 256 9.19 5.75 -16.26
C LEU A 256 10.27 4.68 -16.44
N ALA A 257 10.00 3.44 -16.01
CA ALA A 257 10.94 2.32 -16.16
C ALA A 257 11.27 2.02 -17.64
N THR A 258 10.35 2.30 -18.55
CA THR A 258 10.50 1.96 -19.99
C THR A 258 10.96 3.13 -20.85
N MET A 259 10.61 4.37 -20.50
CA MET A 259 10.76 5.53 -21.38
C MET A 259 11.75 6.58 -20.90
N THR A 260 12.32 6.44 -19.69
CA THR A 260 13.07 7.50 -19.02
C THR A 260 14.42 7.00 -18.49
N SER A 261 15.40 7.89 -18.32
CA SER A 261 16.74 7.55 -17.81
C SER A 261 16.69 7.03 -16.37
N LEU A 262 17.70 6.25 -15.95
CA LEU A 262 17.76 5.72 -14.58
C LEU A 262 17.88 6.82 -13.50
N GLU A 263 18.53 7.94 -13.84
CA GLU A 263 18.66 9.08 -12.95
C GLU A 263 17.31 9.75 -12.70
N ASP A 264 16.57 10.04 -13.77
CA ASP A 264 15.23 10.62 -13.70
C ASP A 264 14.24 9.70 -12.97
N GLN A 265 14.35 8.38 -13.18
CA GLN A 265 13.58 7.38 -12.43
C GLN A 265 13.87 7.45 -10.93
N GLY A 266 15.14 7.58 -10.54
CA GLY A 266 15.53 7.73 -9.14
C GLY A 266 15.01 9.03 -8.52
N ILE A 267 15.09 10.13 -9.26
CA ILE A 267 14.58 11.45 -8.84
C ILE A 267 13.06 11.42 -8.68
N TYR A 268 12.33 10.84 -9.64
CA TYR A 268 10.88 10.68 -9.54
C TYR A 268 10.48 9.77 -8.39
N ALA A 269 11.13 8.60 -8.25
CA ALA A 269 10.85 7.67 -7.16
C ALA A 269 11.06 8.32 -5.80
N LEU A 270 12.10 9.15 -5.65
CA LEU A 270 12.31 9.98 -4.48
C LEU A 270 11.16 10.98 -4.30
N ALA A 271 10.84 11.79 -5.32
CA ALA A 271 9.79 12.79 -5.22
C ALA A 271 8.41 12.18 -4.89
N SER A 272 8.03 11.08 -5.53
CA SER A 272 6.76 10.38 -5.36
C SER A 272 6.65 9.71 -3.99
N ASN A 273 7.70 9.04 -3.51
CA ASN A 273 7.70 8.40 -2.20
C ASN A 273 7.60 9.41 -1.05
N TYR A 274 8.18 10.61 -1.20
CA TYR A 274 8.18 11.64 -0.16
C TYR A 274 6.96 12.56 -0.25
N GLY A 275 6.60 13.00 -1.45
CA GLY A 275 5.40 13.80 -1.70
C GLY A 275 4.12 13.03 -1.36
N GLY A 276 4.09 11.72 -1.62
CA GLY A 276 2.97 10.85 -1.26
C GLY A 276 2.92 10.46 0.22
N LEU A 277 4.03 10.52 0.97
CA LEU A 277 4.08 10.04 2.36
C LEU A 277 3.16 10.87 3.27
N LEU A 278 3.21 12.19 3.17
CA LEU A 278 2.35 13.08 3.96
C LEU A 278 0.87 12.84 3.65
N ALA A 279 0.53 12.70 2.37
CA ALA A 279 -0.81 12.36 1.94
C ALA A 279 -1.26 11.00 2.48
N ARG A 280 -0.40 9.96 2.44
CA ARG A 280 -0.71 8.63 2.99
C ARG A 280 -0.86 8.64 4.50
N VAL A 281 0.03 9.31 5.23
CA VAL A 281 -0.02 9.39 6.70
C VAL A 281 -1.29 10.11 7.18
N LEU A 282 -1.73 11.15 6.45
CA LEU A 282 -2.93 11.92 6.81
C LEU A 282 -4.22 11.30 6.29
N PHE A 283 -4.29 10.99 5.00
CA PHE A 283 -5.53 10.59 4.35
C PHE A 283 -5.85 9.10 4.47
N GLN A 284 -4.86 8.21 4.59
CA GLN A 284 -5.13 6.77 4.66
C GLN A 284 -5.92 6.38 5.93
N PRO A 285 -5.60 6.89 7.14
CA PRO A 285 -6.44 6.66 8.33
C PRO A 285 -7.85 7.26 8.20
N ILE A 286 -7.96 8.42 7.52
CA ILE A 286 -9.24 9.09 7.27
C ILE A 286 -10.08 8.27 6.28
N GLU A 287 -9.48 7.73 5.23
CA GLU A 287 -10.12 6.87 4.23
C GLU A 287 -10.63 5.58 4.87
N GLU A 288 -9.83 4.90 5.69
CA GLU A 288 -10.24 3.68 6.39
C GLU A 288 -11.36 3.96 7.42
N SER A 289 -11.25 5.06 8.17
CA SER A 289 -12.28 5.47 9.13
C SER A 289 -13.59 5.84 8.43
N SER A 290 -13.51 6.60 7.33
CA SER A 290 -14.67 7.01 6.55
C SER A 290 -15.35 5.83 5.85
N ARG A 291 -14.60 4.88 5.28
CA ARG A 291 -15.16 3.64 4.71
C ARG A 291 -15.93 2.84 5.75
N THR A 292 -15.43 2.77 6.99
CA THR A 292 -16.10 2.07 8.09
C THR A 292 -17.34 2.81 8.58
N LEU A 293 -17.28 4.15 8.65
CA LEU A 293 -18.42 4.99 9.00
C LEU A 293 -19.53 4.93 7.94
N PHE A 294 -19.17 5.05 6.65
CA PHE A 294 -20.14 4.97 5.56
C PHE A 294 -20.74 3.58 5.43
N SER A 295 -19.96 2.50 5.57
CA SER A 295 -20.50 1.14 5.54
C SER A 295 -21.48 0.88 6.69
N SER A 296 -21.20 1.41 7.89
CA SER A 296 -22.10 1.34 9.05
C SER A 296 -23.39 2.14 8.83
N LEU A 297 -23.28 3.37 8.32
CA LEU A 297 -24.42 4.24 8.04
C LEU A 297 -25.31 3.71 6.92
N LEU A 298 -24.73 3.08 5.89
CA LEU A 298 -25.47 2.54 4.75
C LEU A 298 -26.08 1.16 5.04
N ASN A 299 -25.47 0.33 5.89
CA ASN A 299 -25.98 -1.01 6.23
C ASN A 299 -26.97 -1.03 7.41
N SER A 300 -27.15 0.07 8.15
CA SER A 300 -28.15 0.18 9.22
C SER A 300 -29.58 0.37 8.66
N GLY A 301 -30.07 -0.62 7.93
CA GLY A 301 -31.43 -0.65 7.37
C GLY A 301 -32.54 -1.02 8.36
N GLY A 302 -32.28 -1.03 9.67
CA GLY A 302 -33.16 -1.69 10.65
C GLY A 302 -33.84 -0.84 11.73
N SER A 303 -33.18 0.14 12.36
CA SER A 303 -33.78 0.78 13.57
C SER A 303 -33.21 2.14 14.00
N GLY A 304 -32.62 2.93 13.08
CA GLY A 304 -31.94 4.20 13.38
C GLY A 304 -32.37 5.39 12.50
N ASN A 305 -33.65 5.44 12.14
CA ASN A 305 -34.17 5.98 10.88
C ASN A 305 -34.13 7.51 10.60
N LEU A 306 -33.47 8.35 11.39
CA LEU A 306 -33.36 9.79 11.06
C LEU A 306 -31.95 10.23 10.64
N ARG A 307 -30.88 9.80 11.33
CA ARG A 307 -29.53 10.32 11.04
C ARG A 307 -28.93 9.75 9.75
N GLY A 308 -28.99 8.44 9.51
CA GLY A 308 -28.43 7.84 8.28
C GLY A 308 -29.09 8.34 6.99
N ARG A 309 -30.39 8.63 7.04
CA ARG A 309 -31.19 9.12 5.90
C ARG A 309 -30.89 10.58 5.52
N ILE A 310 -30.45 11.40 6.49
CA ILE A 310 -30.01 12.78 6.25
C ILE A 310 -28.67 12.79 5.49
N TRP A 311 -27.71 11.94 5.90
CA TRP A 311 -26.38 11.82 5.27
C TRP A 311 -26.39 11.09 3.92
N ALA A 312 -27.35 10.21 3.69
CA ALA A 312 -27.58 9.55 2.40
C ALA A 312 -28.45 10.39 1.43
N SER A 313 -28.70 11.66 1.72
CA SER A 313 -29.50 12.51 0.82
C SER A 313 -28.71 12.82 -0.47
N PRO A 314 -29.37 12.87 -1.64
CA PRO A 314 -28.71 13.13 -2.93
C PRO A 314 -27.97 14.47 -2.96
N ARG A 315 -28.34 15.45 -2.12
CA ARG A 315 -27.64 16.73 -1.99
C ARG A 315 -26.23 16.60 -1.38
N ILE A 316 -26.03 15.68 -0.44
CA ILE A 316 -24.71 15.48 0.19
C ILE A 316 -23.80 14.68 -0.72
N SER A 317 -24.32 13.68 -1.44
CA SER A 317 -23.57 12.97 -2.47
C SER A 317 -23.14 13.89 -3.61
N SER A 318 -24.02 14.80 -4.05
CA SER A 318 -23.69 15.81 -5.05
C SER A 318 -22.64 16.81 -4.55
N LEU A 319 -22.74 17.28 -3.30
CA LEU A 319 -21.76 18.19 -2.71
C LEU A 319 -20.39 17.52 -2.53
N LEU A 320 -20.36 16.27 -2.06
CA LEU A 320 -19.11 15.51 -1.91
C LEU A 320 -18.45 15.28 -3.27
N SER A 321 -19.24 14.97 -4.31
CA SER A 321 -18.74 14.86 -5.68
C SER A 321 -18.15 16.18 -6.17
N LEU A 322 -18.79 17.31 -5.87
CA LEU A 322 -18.29 18.65 -6.23
C LEU A 322 -16.96 18.95 -5.52
N TYR A 323 -16.84 18.59 -4.24
CA TYR A 323 -15.58 18.70 -3.48
C TYR A 323 -14.47 17.80 -4.03
N CYS A 324 -14.79 16.59 -4.50
CA CYS A 324 -13.80 15.71 -5.14
C CYS A 324 -13.20 16.36 -6.40
N TYR A 325 -13.95 17.18 -7.14
CA TYR A 325 -13.41 17.96 -8.25
C TYR A 325 -12.62 19.19 -7.79
N TYR A 326 -12.99 19.80 -6.66
CA TYR A 326 -12.35 21.01 -6.14
C TYR A 326 -10.98 20.76 -5.46
N ILE A 327 -10.82 19.62 -4.78
CA ILE A 327 -9.60 19.27 -4.02
C ILE A 327 -8.32 19.33 -4.87
N PRO A 328 -8.25 18.79 -6.11
CA PRO A 328 -7.07 18.92 -6.96
C PRO A 328 -6.68 20.36 -7.28
N PHE A 329 -7.65 21.26 -7.48
CA PHE A 329 -7.38 22.68 -7.76
C PHE A 329 -6.82 23.39 -6.52
N LEU A 330 -7.35 23.09 -5.34
CA LEU A 330 -6.81 23.56 -4.06
C LEU A 330 -5.36 23.09 -3.85
N ALA A 331 -5.09 21.81 -4.13
CA ALA A 331 -3.74 21.26 -4.02
C ALA A 331 -2.77 21.90 -5.01
N TYR A 332 -3.19 22.08 -6.28
CA TYR A 332 -2.40 22.77 -7.30
C TYR A 332 -2.09 24.22 -6.91
N ASN A 333 -3.08 24.94 -6.39
CA ASN A 333 -2.92 26.32 -5.93
C ASN A 333 -1.91 26.41 -4.77
N GLY A 334 -2.03 25.54 -3.75
CA GLY A 334 -1.10 25.54 -2.62
C GLY A 334 0.34 25.18 -3.00
N ILE A 335 0.56 24.21 -3.90
CA ILE A 335 1.90 23.85 -4.38
C ILE A 335 2.49 25.00 -5.23
N SER A 336 1.69 25.61 -6.09
CA SER A 336 2.12 26.75 -6.92
C SER A 336 2.48 27.96 -6.06
N GLU A 337 1.70 28.23 -5.02
CA GLU A 337 1.97 29.30 -4.05
C GLU A 337 3.28 29.05 -3.30
N ALA A 338 3.51 27.83 -2.81
CA ALA A 338 4.75 27.45 -2.14
C ALA A 338 5.99 27.57 -3.05
N PHE A 339 5.84 27.23 -4.34
CA PHE A 339 6.92 27.39 -5.32
C PHE A 339 7.22 28.87 -5.59
N VAL A 340 6.19 29.68 -5.87
CA VAL A 340 6.36 31.12 -6.12
C VAL A 340 6.90 31.81 -4.86
N SER A 341 6.45 31.43 -3.67
CA SER A 341 6.97 32.00 -2.41
C SER A 341 8.44 31.70 -2.17
N SER A 342 8.95 30.62 -2.76
CA SER A 342 10.35 30.19 -2.63
C SER A 342 11.25 30.77 -3.73
N ALA A 343 10.71 31.03 -4.92
CA ALA A 343 11.48 31.45 -6.10
C ALA A 343 11.39 32.95 -6.44
N ALA A 344 10.37 33.66 -5.95
CA ALA A 344 10.07 35.03 -6.35
C ALA A 344 10.77 36.09 -5.48
N ASN A 345 11.10 37.24 -6.09
CA ASN A 345 11.70 38.37 -5.40
C ASN A 345 10.65 39.21 -4.64
N SER A 346 11.08 40.03 -3.68
CA SER A 346 10.19 40.80 -2.78
C SER A 346 9.21 41.75 -3.50
N ALA A 347 9.56 42.24 -4.70
CA ALA A 347 8.65 43.03 -5.53
C ALA A 347 7.54 42.17 -6.18
N GLU A 348 7.85 40.93 -6.56
CA GLU A 348 6.92 39.98 -7.18
C GLU A 348 5.95 39.39 -6.16
N LEU A 349 6.43 39.10 -4.94
CA LEU A 349 5.60 38.71 -3.80
C LEU A 349 4.56 39.79 -3.44
N ARG A 350 4.96 41.07 -3.48
CA ARG A 350 4.03 42.17 -3.25
C ARG A 350 2.96 42.26 -4.35
N ARG A 351 3.34 42.02 -5.62
CA ARG A 351 2.39 41.96 -6.73
C ARG A 351 1.42 40.78 -6.59
N GLN A 352 1.92 39.61 -6.16
CA GLN A 352 1.10 38.44 -5.87
C GLN A 352 0.10 38.70 -4.74
N ALA A 353 0.53 39.32 -3.64
CA ALA A 353 -0.35 39.67 -2.51
C ALA A 353 -1.49 40.61 -2.92
N VAL A 354 -1.22 41.58 -3.80
CA VAL A 354 -2.25 42.47 -4.36
C VAL A 354 -3.27 41.67 -5.18
N TRP A 355 -2.80 40.80 -6.09
CA TRP A 355 -3.70 39.94 -6.87
C TRP A 355 -4.50 38.97 -6.00
N MET A 356 -3.89 38.42 -4.94
CA MET A 356 -4.58 37.54 -3.98
C MET A 356 -5.71 38.28 -3.24
N GLY A 357 -5.47 39.56 -2.89
CA GLY A 357 -6.50 40.44 -2.34
C GLY A 357 -7.65 40.71 -3.31
N VAL A 358 -7.34 40.97 -4.58
CA VAL A 358 -8.36 41.16 -5.64
C VAL A 358 -9.19 39.90 -5.84
N PHE A 359 -8.56 38.73 -5.98
CA PHE A 359 -9.28 37.47 -6.14
C PHE A 359 -10.11 37.10 -4.91
N SER A 360 -9.64 37.40 -3.70
CA SER A 360 -10.41 37.21 -2.46
C SER A 360 -11.66 38.09 -2.41
N ALA A 361 -11.55 39.36 -2.85
CA ALA A 361 -12.70 40.27 -2.94
C ALA A 361 -13.71 39.81 -4.00
N CYS A 362 -13.24 39.34 -5.16
CA CYS A 362 -14.09 38.75 -6.20
C CYS A 362 -14.78 37.47 -5.70
N PHE A 363 -14.05 36.58 -5.03
CA PHE A 363 -14.60 35.37 -4.43
C PHE A 363 -15.67 35.69 -3.38
N ALA A 364 -15.39 36.62 -2.46
CA ALA A 364 -16.35 37.04 -1.43
C ALA A 364 -17.62 37.64 -2.06
N SER A 365 -17.47 38.42 -3.13
CA SER A 365 -18.60 39.02 -3.86
C SER A 365 -19.43 37.96 -4.60
N ALA A 366 -18.77 37.02 -5.27
CA ALA A 366 -19.42 35.90 -5.94
C ALA A 366 -20.13 34.97 -4.94
N ALA A 367 -19.48 34.62 -3.83
CA ALA A 367 -20.06 33.82 -2.77
C ALA A 367 -21.28 34.51 -2.16
N TYR A 368 -21.21 35.82 -1.91
CA TYR A 368 -22.36 36.60 -1.42
C TYR A 368 -23.52 36.60 -2.43
N LEU A 369 -23.24 36.78 -3.72
CA LEU A 369 -24.25 36.72 -4.79
C LEU A 369 -24.90 35.33 -4.89
N PHE A 370 -24.12 34.26 -4.94
CA PHE A 370 -24.64 32.90 -5.09
C PHE A 370 -25.36 32.38 -3.83
N LEU A 371 -24.92 32.79 -2.63
CA LEU A 371 -25.58 32.43 -1.38
C LEU A 371 -26.89 33.20 -1.15
N LYS A 372 -26.91 34.50 -1.45
CA LYS A 372 -28.04 35.37 -1.07
C LYS A 372 -29.06 35.57 -2.20
N VAL A 373 -28.62 35.58 -3.46
CA VAL A 373 -29.49 35.84 -4.64
C VAL A 373 -29.82 34.54 -5.37
N GLY A 374 -28.89 33.57 -5.40
CA GLY A 374 -29.04 32.31 -6.16
C GLY A 374 -29.74 31.16 -5.45
N ALA A 375 -29.99 31.23 -4.13
CA ALA A 375 -30.57 30.15 -3.30
C ALA A 375 -29.88 28.78 -3.42
N LEU A 376 -28.62 28.72 -3.90
CA LEU A 376 -27.86 27.50 -4.14
C LEU A 376 -27.27 26.89 -2.85
N GLY A 377 -27.36 27.59 -1.72
CA GLY A 377 -26.82 27.14 -0.44
C GLY A 377 -25.33 26.82 -0.53
N ALA A 378 -24.87 25.77 0.17
CA ALA A 378 -23.46 25.36 0.17
C ALA A 378 -22.89 24.96 -1.21
N HIS A 379 -23.74 24.69 -2.22
CA HIS A 379 -23.28 24.38 -3.58
C HIS A 379 -22.78 25.61 -4.34
N GLY A 380 -23.09 26.83 -3.87
CA GLY A 380 -22.61 28.07 -4.49
C GLY A 380 -21.28 28.59 -3.93
N MET A 381 -20.67 27.88 -2.95
CA MET A 381 -19.36 28.25 -2.36
C MET A 381 -18.19 27.46 -2.95
N VAL A 382 -18.47 26.37 -3.65
CA VAL A 382 -17.51 25.55 -4.41
C VAL A 382 -17.72 25.88 -5.87
#